data_AF-A0A2V7PTX9-F1
#
_entry.id   AF-A0A2V7PTX9-F1
#
_cell.length_a   1.000
_cell.length_b   1.000
_cell.length_c   1.000
_cell.angle_alpha   90.00
_cell.angle_beta   90.00
_cell.angle_gamma   90.00
#
_symmetry.space_group_name_H-M   'P 1'
#
loop_
_entity.id
_entity.type
_entity.pdbx_description
1 polymer ?
#
loop_
_entity_poly.entity_id
_entity_poly.type
_entity_poly.pdbx_seq_one_letter_code
_entity_poly.pdbx_strand_id
1 'polypeptide(L)'
;HHILRPTTHRMMTLIPSGSRRHQGPELLGTARMQELINSLRRAYQVILLDSPPLGAGIDPFVISTLTGHLAIVLRAGETDRQLAEAKLRILDRLPVRMLGAILNDVRLTEQAYKYYRYSYGYAATDEEETPVQLPAGD
;
A
#
# COMPACT_ATOMS: atom_id res chain seq x y z
N HIS A 1 -1.74 -22.84 11.58
CA HIS A 1 -2.16 -21.86 12.61
C HIS A 1 -1.03 -20.95 13.16
N HIS A 2 0.27 -21.27 13.03
CA HIS A 2 1.36 -20.47 13.66
C HIS A 2 1.88 -19.23 12.92
N ILE A 3 1.35 -18.90 11.74
CA ILE A 3 1.87 -17.79 10.90
C ILE A 3 1.14 -16.45 11.08
N LEU A 4 -0.09 -16.48 11.64
CA LEU A 4 -0.87 -15.29 11.92
C LEU A 4 -0.40 -14.68 13.26
N ARG A 5 -0.06 -13.39 13.25
CA ARG A 5 0.39 -12.64 14.42
C ARG A 5 -0.60 -11.52 14.73
N PRO A 6 -1.20 -11.47 15.94
CA PRO A 6 -2.01 -10.33 16.32
C PRO A 6 -1.13 -9.07 16.38
N THR A 7 -1.73 -7.92 16.12
CA THR A 7 -1.08 -6.63 16.29
C THR A 7 -1.66 -5.89 17.49
N THR A 8 -1.14 -4.72 17.83
CA THR A 8 -1.73 -3.83 18.84
C THR A 8 -3.09 -3.27 18.42
N HIS A 9 -3.44 -3.34 17.12
CA HIS A 9 -4.71 -2.89 16.59
C HIS A 9 -5.69 -4.07 16.48
N ARG A 10 -6.86 -3.94 17.13
CA ARG A 10 -7.81 -5.05 17.34
C ARG A 10 -8.32 -5.73 16.06
N MET A 11 -8.33 -5.02 14.94
CA MET A 11 -8.85 -5.52 13.65
C MET A 11 -7.75 -5.80 12.63
N MET A 12 -6.49 -5.88 13.07
CA MET A 12 -5.35 -6.07 12.19
C MET A 12 -4.52 -7.27 12.65
N THR A 13 -4.31 -8.19 11.72
CA THR A 13 -3.44 -9.36 11.89
C THR A 13 -2.33 -9.30 10.84
N LEU A 14 -1.12 -9.66 11.23
CA LEU A 14 0.06 -9.64 10.38
C LEU A 14 0.54 -11.06 10.08
N ILE A 15 0.89 -11.33 8.83
CA ILE A 15 1.74 -12.46 8.44
C ILE A 15 3.10 -11.86 8.07
N PRO A 16 4.16 -12.04 8.89
CA PRO A 16 5.48 -11.54 8.53
C PRO A 16 6.07 -12.35 7.37
N SER A 17 7.05 -11.79 6.66
CA SER A 17 7.75 -12.45 5.54
C SER A 17 8.51 -13.73 5.92
N GLY A 18 8.73 -13.95 7.22
CA GLY A 18 9.47 -15.10 7.72
C GLY A 18 10.97 -14.98 7.46
N SER A 19 11.65 -16.12 7.32
CA SER A 19 13.08 -16.15 7.03
C SER A 19 13.36 -15.80 5.57
N ARG A 20 14.41 -15.01 5.31
CA ARG A 20 14.84 -14.70 3.94
C ARG A 20 15.14 -15.97 3.16
N ARG A 21 14.61 -16.06 1.94
CA ARG A 21 14.84 -17.16 0.99
C ARG A 21 15.24 -16.56 -0.36
N HIS A 22 16.13 -17.23 -1.08
CA HIS A 22 16.53 -16.82 -2.43
C HIS A 22 15.46 -17.10 -3.50
N GLN A 23 14.51 -18.00 -3.23
CA GLN A 23 13.47 -18.47 -4.16
C GLN A 23 12.10 -17.81 -3.88
N GLY A 24 12.09 -16.51 -3.59
CA GLY A 24 10.88 -15.75 -3.24
C GLY A 24 9.75 -15.89 -4.26
N PRO A 25 9.97 -15.50 -5.53
CA PRO A 25 8.92 -15.58 -6.56
C PRO A 25 8.44 -17.00 -6.86
N GLU A 26 9.31 -18.01 -6.80
CA GLU A 26 8.91 -19.41 -7.01
C GLU A 26 7.95 -19.88 -5.91
N LEU A 27 8.22 -19.51 -4.65
CA LEU A 27 7.33 -19.82 -3.54
C LEU A 27 5.97 -19.13 -3.68
N LEU A 28 5.95 -17.88 -4.17
CA LEU A 28 4.72 -17.12 -4.40
C LEU A 28 3.84 -17.75 -5.50
N GLY A 29 4.44 -18.43 -6.48
CA GLY A 29 3.74 -19.13 -7.55
C GLY A 29 3.23 -20.54 -7.21
N THR A 30 3.46 -21.03 -5.98
CA THR A 30 3.05 -22.40 -5.59
C THR A 30 1.55 -22.55 -5.37
N ALA A 31 1.03 -23.77 -5.58
CA ALA A 31 -0.35 -24.12 -5.21
C ALA A 31 -0.65 -23.86 -3.72
N ARG A 32 0.34 -24.08 -2.84
CA ARG A 32 0.22 -23.81 -1.40
C ARG A 32 -0.03 -22.34 -1.09
N MET A 33 0.58 -21.42 -1.83
CA MET A 33 0.33 -19.99 -1.68
C MET A 33 -1.09 -19.63 -2.14
N GLN A 34 -1.57 -20.23 -3.23
CA GLN A 34 -2.96 -20.08 -3.69
C GLN A 34 -3.98 -20.58 -2.66
N GLU A 35 -3.75 -21.74 -2.05
CA GLU A 35 -4.57 -22.28 -0.97
C GLU A 35 -4.58 -21.35 0.26
N LEU A 36 -3.42 -20.81 0.64
CA LEU A 36 -3.30 -19.85 1.72
C LEU A 36 -4.17 -18.61 1.45
N ILE A 37 -4.01 -17.96 0.30
CA ILE A 37 -4.80 -16.77 -0.05
C ILE A 37 -6.30 -17.09 -0.08
N ASN A 38 -6.71 -18.24 -0.63
CA ASN A 38 -8.10 -18.65 -0.65
C ASN A 38 -8.66 -18.90 0.75
N SER A 39 -7.85 -19.41 1.69
CA SER A 39 -8.24 -19.55 3.09
C SER A 39 -8.40 -18.20 3.79
N LEU A 40 -7.48 -17.26 3.55
CA LEU A 40 -7.54 -15.91 4.12
C LEU A 40 -8.74 -15.13 3.59
N ARG A 41 -9.09 -15.27 2.30
CA ARG A 41 -10.27 -14.65 1.69
C ARG A 41 -11.59 -15.03 2.37
N ARG A 42 -11.66 -16.22 3.00
CA ARG A 42 -12.85 -16.64 3.77
C ARG A 42 -12.89 -16.08 5.18
N ALA A 43 -11.75 -15.66 5.72
CA ALA A 43 -11.60 -15.22 7.11
C ALA A 43 -11.49 -13.69 7.26
N TYR A 44 -11.04 -12.98 6.23
CA TYR A 44 -10.79 -11.54 6.26
C TYR A 44 -11.54 -10.83 5.15
N GLN A 45 -12.07 -9.65 5.48
CA GLN A 45 -12.78 -8.79 4.53
C GLN A 45 -11.82 -8.06 3.59
N VAL A 46 -10.64 -7.70 4.09
CA VAL A 46 -9.58 -7.01 3.35
C VAL A 46 -8.26 -7.72 3.64
N ILE A 47 -7.48 -7.95 2.58
CA ILE A 47 -6.15 -8.55 2.65
C ILE A 47 -5.21 -7.64 1.88
N LEU A 48 -4.21 -7.10 2.56
CA LEU A 48 -3.14 -6.30 1.96
C LEU A 48 -1.90 -7.17 1.84
N LEU A 49 -1.34 -7.23 0.63
CA LEU A 49 -0.07 -7.91 0.37
C LEU A 49 0.96 -6.84 0.03
N ASP A 50 1.99 -6.73 0.87
CA ASP A 50 3.14 -5.89 0.60
C ASP A 50 4.08 -6.60 -0.37
N SER A 51 4.65 -5.86 -1.31
CA SER A 51 5.55 -6.39 -2.33
C SER A 51 6.79 -5.52 -2.46
N PRO A 52 7.94 -6.08 -2.89
CA PRO A 52 9.09 -5.27 -3.30
C PRO A 52 8.71 -4.24 -4.39
N PRO A 53 9.55 -3.22 -4.65
CA PRO A 53 9.31 -2.27 -5.73
C PRO A 53 9.18 -2.98 -7.09
N LEU A 54 8.37 -2.43 -8.02
CA LEU A 54 8.24 -2.98 -9.40
C LEU A 54 9.56 -3.14 -10.15
N GLY A 55 10.61 -2.41 -9.75
CA GLY A 55 11.95 -2.53 -10.33
C GLY A 55 12.84 -3.62 -9.74
N ALA A 56 12.45 -4.24 -8.63
CA ALA A 56 13.30 -5.16 -7.88
C ALA A 56 13.21 -6.62 -8.36
N GLY A 57 12.21 -6.95 -9.18
CA GLY A 57 12.00 -8.32 -9.65
C GLY A 57 10.57 -8.56 -10.10
N ILE A 58 10.21 -9.84 -10.22
CA ILE A 58 8.89 -10.27 -10.73
C ILE A 58 7.83 -10.43 -9.63
N ASP A 59 8.22 -10.43 -8.36
CA ASP A 59 7.37 -10.72 -7.20
C ASP A 59 6.06 -9.92 -7.20
N PRO A 60 6.05 -8.60 -7.48
CA PRO A 60 4.80 -7.82 -7.50
C PRO A 60 3.82 -8.29 -8.58
N PHE A 61 4.33 -8.79 -9.71
CA PHE A 61 3.51 -9.31 -10.81
C PHE A 61 2.93 -10.68 -10.49
N VAL A 62 3.69 -11.54 -9.80
CA VAL A 62 3.20 -12.84 -9.32
C VAL A 62 2.10 -12.62 -8.26
N ILE A 63 2.35 -11.73 -7.29
CA ILE A 63 1.39 -11.37 -6.24
C ILE A 63 0.12 -10.75 -6.83
N SER A 64 0.26 -9.83 -7.80
CA SER A 64 -0.88 -9.18 -8.41
C SER A 64 -1.71 -10.17 -9.24
N THR A 65 -1.08 -11.10 -9.95
CA THR A 65 -1.79 -12.19 -10.66
C THR A 65 -2.56 -13.08 -9.69
N LEU A 66 -1.96 -13.41 -8.53
CA LEU A 66 -2.59 -14.23 -7.50
C LEU A 66 -3.82 -13.54 -6.85
N THR A 67 -3.76 -12.23 -6.68
CA THR A 67 -4.79 -11.43 -6.01
C THR A 67 -5.82 -10.84 -6.98
N GLY A 68 -5.47 -10.74 -8.26
CA GLY A 68 -6.23 -10.10 -9.34
C GLY A 68 -6.16 -8.57 -9.34
N HIS A 69 -5.43 -7.96 -8.41
CA HIS A 69 -5.48 -6.51 -8.17
C HIS A 69 -4.11 -5.94 -7.84
N LEU A 70 -3.86 -4.70 -8.25
CA LEU A 70 -2.65 -3.96 -7.88
C LEU A 70 -2.95 -2.48 -7.63
N ALA A 71 -2.43 -1.95 -6.53
CA ALA A 71 -2.28 -0.51 -6.32
C ALA A 71 -0.78 -0.18 -6.31
N ILE A 72 -0.38 0.89 -6.99
CA ILE A 72 1.02 1.32 -7.05
C ILE A 72 1.24 2.53 -6.13
N VAL A 73 2.34 2.52 -5.38
CA VAL A 73 2.80 3.68 -4.63
C VAL A 73 3.92 4.35 -5.43
N LEU A 74 3.75 5.64 -5.72
CA LEU A 74 4.71 6.50 -6.41
C LEU A 74 5.18 7.56 -5.43
N ARG A 75 6.49 7.75 -5.27
CA ARG A 75 7.02 8.83 -4.44
C ARG A 75 7.21 10.10 -5.26
N ALA A 76 6.63 11.22 -4.80
CA ALA A 76 6.72 12.51 -5.47
C ALA A 76 8.18 12.99 -5.55
N GLY A 77 8.58 13.49 -6.71
CA GLY A 77 9.94 13.98 -6.95
C GLY A 77 11.04 12.90 -7.07
N GLU A 78 10.76 11.66 -6.68
CA GLU A 78 11.74 10.56 -6.73
C GLU A 78 11.41 9.49 -7.77
N THR A 79 10.12 9.13 -7.93
CA THR A 79 9.75 8.07 -8.87
C THR A 79 9.70 8.59 -10.29
N ASP A 80 10.55 8.04 -11.16
CA ASP A 80 10.52 8.34 -12.60
C ASP A 80 9.22 7.81 -13.23
N ARG A 81 8.40 8.74 -13.75
CA ARG A 81 7.10 8.42 -14.35
C ARG A 81 7.24 7.51 -15.57
N GLN A 82 8.21 7.76 -16.45
CA GLN A 82 8.36 6.99 -17.69
C GLN A 82 8.79 5.56 -17.39
N LEU A 83 9.69 5.38 -16.42
CA LEU A 83 10.11 4.07 -15.95
C LEU A 83 8.97 3.32 -15.26
N ALA A 84 8.16 4.00 -14.45
CA ALA A 84 6.98 3.39 -13.83
C ALA A 84 5.96 2.96 -14.89
N GLU A 85 5.65 3.82 -15.86
CA GLU A 85 4.75 3.50 -16.98
C GLU A 85 5.25 2.32 -17.80
N ALA A 86 6.54 2.31 -18.18
CA ALA A 86 7.13 1.22 -18.94
C ALA A 86 7.00 -0.14 -18.22
N LYS A 87 7.17 -0.16 -16.90
CA LYS A 87 7.01 -1.37 -16.08
C LYS A 87 5.55 -1.79 -15.96
N LEU A 88 4.64 -0.82 -15.81
CA LEU A 88 3.21 -1.09 -15.69
C LEU A 88 2.62 -1.67 -16.99
N ARG A 89 3.19 -1.41 -18.17
CA ARG A 89 2.76 -2.04 -19.44
C ARG A 89 2.81 -3.57 -19.42
N ILE A 90 3.58 -4.18 -18.53
CA ILE A 90 3.59 -5.64 -18.35
C ILE A 90 2.20 -6.13 -17.90
N LEU A 91 1.48 -5.33 -17.11
CA LEU A 91 0.16 -5.67 -16.59
C LEU A 91 -0.90 -5.74 -17.69
N ASP A 92 -0.71 -5.07 -18.83
CA ASP A 92 -1.63 -5.14 -19.98
C ASP A 92 -1.79 -6.57 -20.52
N ARG A 93 -0.85 -7.46 -20.19
CA ARG A 93 -0.84 -8.88 -20.59
C ARG A 93 -1.23 -9.82 -19.47
N LEU A 94 -1.51 -9.31 -18.28
CA LEU A 94 -1.84 -10.11 -17.10
C LEU A 94 -3.30 -9.92 -16.72
N PRO A 95 -3.96 -10.92 -16.11
CA PRO A 95 -5.34 -10.81 -15.64
C PRO A 95 -5.40 -10.01 -14.32
N VAL A 96 -4.87 -8.78 -14.33
CA VAL A 96 -4.69 -7.93 -13.15
C VAL A 96 -5.39 -6.61 -13.37
N ARG A 97 -6.27 -6.23 -12.44
CA ARG A 97 -6.89 -4.92 -12.42
C ARG A 97 -6.03 -3.92 -11.64
N MET A 98 -5.61 -2.84 -12.30
CA MET A 98 -5.07 -1.68 -11.61
C MET A 98 -6.18 -0.97 -10.82
N LEU A 99 -6.03 -0.92 -9.49
CA LEU A 99 -6.93 -0.20 -8.60
C LEU A 99 -6.69 1.32 -8.66
N GLY A 100 -5.44 1.73 -8.88
CA GLY A 100 -5.04 3.12 -8.95
C GLY A 100 -3.59 3.34 -8.52
N ALA A 101 -3.22 4.61 -8.38
CA ALA A 101 -1.91 5.05 -7.91
C ALA A 101 -2.05 5.90 -6.65
N ILE A 102 -1.12 5.72 -5.71
CA ILE A 102 -0.98 6.50 -4.48
C ILE A 102 0.28 7.35 -4.66
N LEU A 103 0.11 8.67 -4.74
CA LEU A 103 1.24 9.60 -4.71
C LEU A 103 1.62 9.88 -3.25
N ASN A 104 2.79 9.45 -2.85
CA ASN A 104 3.32 9.58 -1.49
C ASN A 104 4.44 10.63 -1.43
N ASP A 105 4.73 11.12 -0.22
CA ASP A 105 5.78 12.11 0.06
C ASP A 105 5.61 13.44 -0.71
N VAL A 106 4.35 13.86 -0.87
CA VAL A 106 4.03 15.13 -1.52
C VAL A 106 4.40 16.27 -0.60
N ARG A 107 5.44 17.03 -0.97
CA ARG A 107 5.79 18.28 -0.28
C ARG A 107 4.88 19.39 -0.76
N LEU A 108 3.86 19.68 0.03
CA LEU A 108 2.99 20.84 -0.19
C LEU A 108 3.67 22.08 0.41
N THR A 109 3.85 23.13 -0.39
CA THR A 109 4.17 24.46 0.15
C THR A 109 2.94 25.03 0.85
N GLU A 110 3.10 25.96 1.81
CA GLU A 110 1.95 26.55 2.53
C GLU A 110 0.90 27.15 1.59
N GLN A 111 1.31 27.82 0.51
CA GLN A 111 0.38 28.33 -0.50
C GLN A 111 -0.32 27.20 -1.27
N ALA A 112 0.40 26.13 -1.64
CA ALA A 112 -0.20 24.98 -2.32
C ALA A 112 -1.17 24.22 -1.40
N TYR A 113 -0.88 24.15 -0.10
CA TYR A 113 -1.75 23.54 0.91
C TYR A 113 -3.07 24.30 1.05
N LYS A 114 -3.01 25.65 1.16
CA LYS A 114 -4.20 26.51 1.18
C LYS A 114 -5.01 26.33 -0.12
N TYR A 115 -4.36 26.35 -1.28
CA TYR A 115 -5.03 26.17 -2.57
C TYR A 115 -5.70 24.79 -2.71
N TYR A 116 -5.03 23.71 -2.28
CA TYR A 116 -5.61 22.36 -2.27
C TYR A 116 -6.85 22.25 -1.38
N ARG A 117 -6.79 22.88 -0.19
CA ARG A 117 -7.91 22.90 0.77
C ARG A 117 -9.12 23.69 0.24
N TYR A 118 -8.88 24.73 -0.55
CA TYR A 118 -9.95 25.46 -1.25
C TYR A 118 -10.52 24.69 -2.46
N SER A 119 -9.68 23.93 -3.17
CA SER A 119 -10.05 23.19 -4.40
C SER A 119 -10.89 21.93 -4.11
N TYR A 120 -10.52 21.16 -3.09
CA TYR A 120 -11.34 20.06 -2.61
C TYR A 120 -12.29 20.59 -1.53
N GLY A 121 -13.44 21.12 -1.95
CA GLY A 121 -14.48 21.70 -1.10
C GLY A 121 -15.16 20.74 -0.11
N TYR A 122 -14.39 20.03 0.71
CA TYR A 122 -14.81 19.61 2.02
C TYR A 122 -14.57 20.78 2.95
N ALA A 123 -15.64 21.49 3.31
CA ALA A 123 -15.66 22.26 4.53
C ALA A 123 -15.29 21.30 5.68
N ALA A 124 -14.02 21.31 6.07
CA ALA A 124 -13.71 21.12 7.47
C ALA A 124 -14.46 22.26 8.15
N THR A 125 -15.64 21.96 8.70
CA THR A 125 -16.17 22.77 9.79
C THR A 125 -15.02 22.92 10.74
N ASP A 126 -14.52 24.14 10.88
CA ASP A 126 -13.43 24.46 11.77
C ASP A 126 -13.85 23.94 13.16
N GLU A 127 -13.27 22.81 13.59
CA GLU A 127 -13.14 22.59 15.02
C GLU A 127 -12.29 23.76 15.49
N GLU A 128 -12.90 24.69 16.21
CA GLU A 128 -12.19 25.82 16.81
C GLU A 128 -10.95 25.26 17.50
N GLU A 129 -9.77 25.66 17.03
CA GLU A 129 -8.53 25.43 17.73
C GLU A 129 -8.65 26.15 19.08
N THR A 130 -9.10 25.45 20.12
CA THR A 130 -8.92 25.93 21.49
C THR A 130 -7.42 26.14 21.68
N PRO A 131 -6.95 27.37 21.95
CA PRO A 131 -5.53 27.60 22.19
C PRO A 131 -5.08 26.73 23.37
N VAL A 132 -4.07 25.90 23.15
CA VAL A 132 -3.43 25.16 24.24
C VAL A 132 -2.71 26.19 25.11
N GLN A 133 -3.36 26.59 26.20
CA GLN A 133 -2.75 27.40 27.25
C GLN A 133 -1.77 26.51 28.01
N LEU A 134 -0.47 26.67 27.75
CA LEU A 134 0.56 26.03 28.56
C LEU A 134 0.50 26.61 29.98
N PRO A 135 0.44 25.77 31.04
CA PRO A 135 0.50 26.28 32.40
C PRO A 135 1.82 27.01 32.61
N ALA A 136 1.74 28.23 33.15
CA ALA A 136 2.91 28.96 33.61
C ALA A 136 3.60 28.11 34.69
N GLY A 137 4.91 27.91 34.51
CA GLY A 137 5.71 27.16 35.46
C GLY A 137 5.79 27.90 36.81
N ASP A 138 5.71 27.10 37.87
CA ASP A 138 6.31 27.38 39.17
C ASP A 138 7.54 26.47 39.35
#